data_AF-A0A967XFB6-F1
#
_entry.id   AF-A0A967XFB6-F1
#
_cell.length_a   1.000
_cell.length_b   1.000
_cell.length_c   1.000
_cell.angle_alpha   90.00
_cell.angle_beta   90.00
_cell.angle_gamma   90.00
#
_symmetry.space_group_name_H-M   'P 1'
#
loop_
_entity.id
_entity.type
_entity.pdbx_description
1 polymer ?
#
loop_
_entity_poly.entity_id
_entity_poly.type
_entity_poly.pdbx_seq_one_letter_code
_entity_poly.pdbx_strand_id
1 'polypeptide(L)'
;MSKTDQLREMREAQAKSMEIGKGPVMAEDHVREAWGAWQDTVDGIMRAARHTQAAFDAAKEEGIEWQTFFAAKGERVEGEHFPFGDSTARMLRTIATDSRLVECYHGNALPPAWRTLYKLSTLDDEEWEKVEPHISPDMERRDITRLLRDGDRGEAPPLPKGIYRVVYADPPWSYGQSVEGYGPAEFHYPTMDTEDICEMGVREIVADDAALFLWTTSPKLREGLAVVDAWGFSYKASFVWDKVRHNYGHYNSVRHEFLLVATRGSCTPDRPKLYDSVVSEERTEHSRKPRLFREMIDDLYSPPDLPSVDRVELFARGELPEHWHGHGDEVAA
;
A
#
# COMPACT_ATOMS: atom_id res chain seq x y z
N MET A 1 -14.39 -28.80 -67.20
CA MET A 1 -14.50 -27.86 -66.06
C MET A 1 -13.90 -26.53 -66.48
N SER A 2 -14.53 -25.41 -66.12
CA SER A 2 -13.98 -24.08 -66.42
C SER A 2 -12.79 -23.78 -65.51
N LYS A 3 -11.90 -22.87 -65.93
CA LYS A 3 -10.77 -22.39 -65.10
C LYS A 3 -11.25 -21.81 -63.76
N THR A 4 -12.46 -21.29 -63.72
CA THR A 4 -13.12 -20.74 -62.53
C THR A 4 -13.53 -21.84 -61.55
N ASP A 5 -13.93 -23.01 -62.05
CA ASP A 5 -14.31 -24.16 -61.21
C ASP A 5 -13.09 -24.80 -60.54
N GLN A 6 -11.96 -24.87 -61.25
CA GLN A 6 -10.69 -25.37 -60.70
C GLN A 6 -10.13 -24.44 -59.61
N LEU A 7 -10.27 -23.12 -59.76
CA LEU A 7 -9.88 -22.13 -58.74
C LEU A 7 -10.79 -22.18 -57.51
N ARG A 8 -12.08 -22.52 -57.69
CA ARG A 8 -13.01 -22.69 -56.57
C ARG A 8 -12.69 -23.95 -55.77
N GLU A 9 -12.47 -25.08 -56.45
CA GLU A 9 -12.07 -26.34 -55.79
C GLU A 9 -10.72 -26.22 -55.09
N MET A 10 -9.74 -25.51 -55.66
CA MET A 10 -8.46 -25.24 -54.98
C MET A 10 -8.63 -24.38 -53.72
N ARG A 11 -9.51 -23.38 -53.75
CA ARG A 11 -9.81 -22.53 -52.57
C ARG A 11 -10.60 -23.28 -51.51
N GLU A 12 -11.55 -24.12 -51.91
CA GLU A 12 -12.29 -24.99 -51.00
C GLU A 12 -11.38 -26.06 -50.38
N ALA A 13 -10.42 -26.61 -51.14
CA ALA A 13 -9.41 -27.54 -50.63
C ALA A 13 -8.40 -26.85 -49.69
N GLN A 14 -7.99 -25.61 -49.96
CA GLN A 14 -7.16 -24.81 -49.04
C GLN A 14 -7.91 -24.41 -47.76
N ALA A 15 -9.20 -24.07 -47.85
CA ALA A 15 -10.03 -23.78 -46.68
C ALA A 15 -10.22 -25.02 -45.80
N LYS A 16 -10.48 -26.19 -46.40
CA LYS A 16 -10.52 -27.48 -45.69
C LYS A 16 -9.17 -27.86 -45.08
N SER A 17 -8.07 -27.57 -45.77
CA SER A 17 -6.69 -27.75 -45.27
C SER A 17 -6.35 -26.84 -44.09
N MET A 18 -6.99 -25.67 -43.96
CA MET A 18 -6.83 -24.78 -42.79
C MET A 18 -7.73 -25.15 -41.61
N GLU A 19 -8.81 -25.90 -41.84
CA GLU A 19 -9.67 -26.45 -40.77
C GLU A 19 -9.14 -27.77 -40.18
N ILE A 20 -8.27 -28.50 -40.90
CA ILE A 20 -7.64 -29.73 -40.41
C ILE A 20 -6.36 -29.38 -39.64
N GLY A 21 -6.52 -28.89 -38.41
CA GLY A 21 -5.35 -28.54 -37.59
C GLY A 21 -5.62 -27.83 -36.27
N LYS A 22 -6.86 -27.80 -35.77
CA LYS A 22 -7.12 -27.41 -34.37
C LYS A 22 -7.98 -28.49 -33.73
N GLY A 23 -7.32 -29.51 -33.18
CA GLY A 23 -7.92 -30.26 -32.08
C GLY A 23 -8.32 -29.30 -30.95
N PRO A 24 -9.13 -29.75 -29.97
CA PRO A 24 -9.45 -28.91 -28.83
C PRO A 24 -8.14 -28.35 -28.24
N VAL A 25 -8.01 -27.02 -28.17
CA VAL A 25 -6.89 -26.38 -27.51
C VAL A 25 -6.92 -26.85 -26.06
N MET A 26 -5.87 -27.54 -25.64
CA MET A 26 -5.84 -28.13 -24.31
C MET A 26 -5.65 -27.00 -23.29
N ALA A 27 -6.16 -27.19 -22.07
CA ALA A 27 -5.95 -26.21 -20.99
C ALA A 27 -4.45 -25.87 -20.80
N GLU A 28 -3.57 -26.85 -21.01
CA GLU A 28 -2.11 -26.69 -20.97
C GLU A 28 -1.57 -25.72 -22.02
N ASP A 29 -2.17 -25.66 -23.21
CA ASP A 29 -1.76 -24.73 -24.26
C ASP A 29 -2.13 -23.30 -23.89
N HIS A 30 -3.32 -23.09 -23.32
CA HIS A 30 -3.72 -21.78 -22.80
C HIS A 30 -2.88 -21.35 -21.60
N VAL A 31 -2.48 -22.26 -20.71
CA VAL A 31 -1.53 -21.96 -19.62
C VAL A 31 -0.17 -21.55 -20.18
N ARG A 32 0.33 -22.24 -21.23
CA ARG A 32 1.59 -21.90 -21.90
C ARG A 32 1.52 -20.54 -22.60
N GLU A 33 0.40 -20.22 -23.25
CA GLU A 33 0.14 -18.90 -23.86
C GLU A 33 0.09 -17.80 -22.81
N ALA A 34 -0.63 -18.02 -21.69
CA ALA A 34 -0.70 -17.07 -20.58
C ALA A 34 0.68 -16.83 -19.96
N TRP A 35 1.48 -17.89 -19.81
CA TRP A 35 2.87 -17.79 -19.37
C TRP A 35 3.76 -16.99 -20.34
N GLY A 36 3.61 -17.22 -21.65
CA GLY A 36 4.32 -16.44 -22.66
C GLY A 36 4.01 -14.94 -22.60
N ALA A 37 2.72 -14.59 -22.52
CA ALA A 37 2.28 -13.20 -22.37
C ALA A 37 2.80 -12.54 -21.07
N TRP A 38 2.91 -13.31 -20.00
CA TRP A 38 3.52 -12.85 -18.76
C TRP A 38 5.00 -12.50 -18.94
N GLN A 39 5.76 -13.42 -19.54
CA GLN A 39 7.19 -13.21 -19.82
C GLN A 39 7.41 -12.03 -20.75
N ASP A 40 6.55 -11.82 -21.75
CA ASP A 40 6.61 -10.65 -22.63
C ASP A 40 6.52 -9.30 -21.87
N THR A 41 5.81 -9.29 -20.73
CA THR A 41 5.69 -8.10 -19.87
C THR A 41 7.00 -7.82 -19.13
N VAL A 42 7.59 -8.85 -18.52
CA VAL A 42 8.91 -8.76 -17.86
C VAL A 42 9.98 -8.34 -18.86
N ASP A 43 10.01 -9.00 -20.02
CA ASP A 43 10.90 -8.69 -21.14
C ASP A 43 10.75 -7.25 -21.61
N GLY A 44 9.51 -6.75 -21.70
CA GLY A 44 9.22 -5.37 -22.06
C GLY A 44 9.85 -4.38 -21.08
N ILE A 45 9.73 -4.63 -19.78
CA ILE A 45 10.33 -3.80 -18.72
C ILE A 45 11.85 -3.84 -18.82
N MET A 46 12.44 -5.04 -18.95
CA MET A 46 13.90 -5.21 -19.03
C MET A 46 14.49 -4.58 -20.30
N ARG A 47 13.80 -4.67 -21.45
CA ARG A 47 14.20 -3.96 -22.69
C ARG A 47 14.16 -2.44 -22.49
N ALA A 48 13.08 -1.91 -21.92
CA ALA A 48 12.96 -0.48 -21.64
C ALA A 48 14.07 0.02 -20.70
N ALA A 49 14.37 -0.74 -19.65
CA ALA A 49 15.47 -0.48 -18.72
C ALA A 49 16.82 -0.40 -19.45
N ARG A 50 17.16 -1.41 -20.27
CA ARG A 50 18.41 -1.44 -21.05
C ARG A 50 18.53 -0.28 -22.04
N HIS A 51 17.46 0.05 -22.77
CA HIS A 51 17.49 1.19 -23.69
C HIS A 51 17.63 2.53 -22.96
N THR A 52 17.04 2.65 -21.77
CA THR A 52 17.21 3.85 -20.94
C THR A 52 18.67 4.00 -20.49
N GLN A 53 19.34 2.90 -20.13
CA GLN A 53 20.77 2.93 -19.79
C GLN A 53 21.65 3.24 -21.01
N ALA A 54 21.41 2.59 -22.16
CA ALA A 54 22.17 2.85 -23.39
C ALA A 54 22.05 4.30 -23.86
N ALA A 55 20.84 4.88 -23.77
CA ALA A 55 20.63 6.28 -24.11
C ALA A 55 21.37 7.22 -23.15
N PHE A 56 21.48 6.88 -21.87
CA PHE A 56 22.26 7.66 -20.90
C PHE A 56 23.75 7.64 -21.21
N ASP A 57 24.28 6.47 -21.58
CA ASP A 57 25.69 6.33 -21.95
C ASP A 57 26.01 7.12 -23.23
N ALA A 58 25.15 7.04 -24.25
CA ALA A 58 25.28 7.83 -25.47
C ALA A 58 25.23 9.34 -25.20
N ALA A 59 24.28 9.81 -24.39
CA ALA A 59 24.17 11.22 -24.02
C ALA A 59 25.45 11.72 -23.31
N LYS A 60 26.03 10.88 -22.45
CA LYS A 60 27.29 11.18 -21.76
C LYS A 60 28.48 11.28 -22.73
N GLU A 61 28.55 10.39 -23.72
CA GLU A 61 29.59 10.42 -24.76
C GLU A 61 29.47 11.63 -25.68
N GLU A 62 28.23 12.02 -26.00
CA GLU A 62 27.92 13.18 -26.86
C GLU A 62 27.97 14.53 -26.10
N GLY A 63 28.11 14.52 -24.78
CA GLY A 63 28.13 15.73 -23.94
C GLY A 63 26.76 16.39 -23.81
N ILE A 64 25.68 15.63 -23.97
CA ILE A 64 24.29 16.08 -23.86
C ILE A 64 23.82 15.93 -22.42
N GLU A 65 23.20 16.98 -21.88
CA GLU A 65 22.54 16.93 -20.57
C GLU A 65 21.31 16.01 -20.64
N TRP A 66 21.43 14.80 -20.09
CA TRP A 66 20.41 13.73 -20.13
C TRP A 66 18.99 14.17 -19.72
N GLN A 67 18.89 15.07 -18.74
CA GLN A 67 17.62 15.58 -18.23
C GLN A 67 16.81 16.31 -19.32
N THR A 68 17.49 16.79 -20.37
CA THR A 68 16.84 17.47 -21.49
C THR A 68 15.89 16.54 -22.25
N PHE A 69 16.15 15.22 -22.33
CA PHE A 69 15.23 14.27 -22.97
C PHE A 69 13.87 14.13 -22.26
N PHE A 70 13.79 14.50 -20.97
CA PHE A 70 12.59 14.34 -20.15
C PHE A 70 11.87 15.67 -19.83
N ALA A 71 12.41 16.80 -20.31
CA ALA A 71 11.76 18.09 -20.15
C ALA A 71 10.56 18.23 -21.09
N ALA A 72 9.49 18.91 -20.67
CA ALA A 72 8.33 19.22 -21.54
C ALA A 72 8.68 20.05 -22.79
N LYS A 73 9.90 20.63 -22.85
CA LYS A 73 10.48 21.34 -23.99
C LYS A 73 11.77 20.67 -24.53
N GLY A 74 12.02 19.43 -24.13
CA GLY A 74 13.18 18.63 -24.51
C GLY A 74 13.23 18.21 -25.96
N GLU A 75 14.34 17.57 -26.36
CA GLU A 75 14.44 16.89 -27.65
C GLU A 75 13.38 15.79 -27.74
N ARG A 76 12.48 15.92 -28.71
CA ARG A 76 11.43 14.94 -28.99
C ARG A 76 11.97 13.87 -29.93
N VAL A 77 11.78 12.62 -29.57
CA VAL A 77 11.96 11.51 -30.52
C VAL A 77 10.66 11.39 -31.31
N GLU A 78 10.74 11.57 -32.63
CA GLU A 78 9.58 11.47 -33.55
C GLU A 78 8.36 12.36 -33.19
N GLY A 79 8.57 13.43 -32.42
CA GLY A 79 7.51 14.36 -32.04
C GLY A 79 6.75 13.97 -30.77
N GLU A 80 7.09 12.85 -30.12
CA GLU A 80 6.45 12.37 -28.89
C GLU A 80 7.25 12.72 -27.62
N HIS A 81 6.55 12.75 -26.48
CA HIS A 81 7.17 12.85 -25.16
C HIS A 81 7.36 11.46 -24.57
N PHE A 82 8.44 11.24 -23.83
CA PHE A 82 8.57 10.03 -23.02
C PHE A 82 7.37 9.88 -22.08
N PRO A 83 6.84 8.65 -21.88
CA PRO A 83 5.70 8.41 -21.00
C PRO A 83 6.02 8.58 -19.51
N PHE A 84 7.25 8.94 -19.17
CA PHE A 84 7.73 9.15 -17.81
C PHE A 84 8.84 10.21 -17.75
N GLY A 85 9.11 10.73 -16.57
CA GLY A 85 10.14 11.74 -16.33
C GLY A 85 11.49 11.16 -15.90
N ASP A 86 12.46 12.07 -15.74
CA ASP A 86 13.86 11.78 -15.37
C ASP A 86 14.01 10.90 -14.11
N SER A 87 13.18 11.09 -13.09
CA SER A 87 13.18 10.23 -11.89
C SER A 87 12.89 8.75 -12.22
N THR A 88 11.92 8.48 -13.10
CA THR A 88 11.59 7.11 -13.52
C THR A 88 12.69 6.54 -14.40
N ALA A 89 13.27 7.37 -15.28
CA ALA A 89 14.41 6.97 -16.10
C ALA A 89 15.60 6.51 -15.25
N ARG A 90 15.92 7.23 -14.16
CA ARG A 90 16.97 6.81 -13.21
C ARG A 90 16.66 5.47 -12.55
N MET A 91 15.42 5.23 -12.14
CA MET A 91 15.02 3.95 -11.54
C MET A 91 15.17 2.78 -12.53
N LEU A 92 14.72 2.97 -13.78
CA LEU A 92 14.88 1.99 -14.84
C LEU A 92 16.35 1.68 -15.12
N ARG A 93 17.23 2.69 -15.04
CA ARG A 93 18.68 2.46 -15.14
C ARG A 93 19.21 1.59 -14.01
N THR A 94 18.79 1.84 -12.76
CA THR A 94 19.19 1.00 -11.62
C THR A 94 18.84 -0.47 -11.86
N ILE A 95 17.63 -0.74 -12.36
CA ILE A 95 17.21 -2.10 -12.75
C ILE A 95 18.13 -2.67 -13.84
N ALA A 96 18.45 -1.87 -14.87
CA ALA A 96 19.26 -2.31 -16.02
C ALA A 96 20.70 -2.69 -15.65
N THR A 97 21.25 -2.06 -14.62
CA THR A 97 22.64 -2.26 -14.18
C THR A 97 22.79 -3.25 -13.04
N ASP A 98 21.70 -3.72 -12.45
CA ASP A 98 21.74 -4.71 -11.37
C ASP A 98 21.99 -6.11 -11.96
N SER A 99 23.19 -6.63 -11.72
CA SER A 99 23.60 -7.95 -12.24
C SER A 99 22.74 -9.09 -11.69
N ARG A 100 22.25 -8.97 -10.45
CA ARG A 100 21.45 -10.01 -9.80
C ARG A 100 20.11 -10.15 -10.50
N LEU A 101 19.45 -9.03 -10.85
CA LEU A 101 18.21 -9.07 -11.62
C LEU A 101 18.41 -9.57 -13.06
N VAL A 102 19.52 -9.21 -13.70
CA VAL A 102 19.84 -9.69 -15.05
C VAL A 102 20.11 -11.21 -15.05
N GLU A 103 20.76 -11.73 -14.01
CA GLU A 103 20.99 -13.16 -13.83
C GLU A 103 19.70 -13.91 -13.46
N CYS A 104 18.92 -13.39 -12.51
CA CYS A 104 17.61 -13.93 -12.14
C CYS A 104 16.65 -13.95 -13.34
N TYR A 105 16.66 -12.93 -14.19
CA TYR A 105 15.82 -12.86 -15.40
C TYR A 105 15.95 -14.08 -16.31
N HIS A 106 17.10 -14.75 -16.32
CA HIS A 106 17.34 -15.94 -17.13
C HIS A 106 17.11 -17.27 -16.39
N GLY A 107 17.04 -17.25 -15.05
CA GLY A 107 16.98 -18.45 -14.20
C GLY A 107 15.73 -18.61 -13.33
N ASN A 108 15.11 -17.51 -12.90
CA ASN A 108 13.93 -17.45 -12.03
C ASN A 108 12.87 -16.49 -12.61
N ALA A 109 11.59 -16.73 -12.31
CA ALA A 109 10.53 -15.91 -12.85
C ALA A 109 10.33 -14.62 -12.03
N LEU A 110 10.76 -13.48 -12.60
CA LEU A 110 10.65 -12.15 -12.00
C LEU A 110 9.21 -11.62 -12.00
N PRO A 111 8.86 -10.71 -11.07
CA PRO A 111 7.56 -10.04 -11.05
C PRO A 111 7.44 -9.00 -12.18
N PRO A 112 6.29 -8.92 -12.89
CA PRO A 112 6.07 -8.04 -14.04
C PRO A 112 5.71 -6.61 -13.63
N ALA A 113 6.30 -6.13 -12.54
CA ALA A 113 6.07 -4.80 -11.99
C ALA A 113 7.41 -4.08 -11.81
N TRP A 114 7.69 -3.10 -12.66
CA TRP A 114 9.00 -2.41 -12.67
C TRP A 114 9.33 -1.74 -11.33
N ARG A 115 8.33 -1.33 -10.55
CA ARG A 115 8.54 -0.78 -9.18
C ARG A 115 8.99 -1.84 -8.18
N THR A 116 8.52 -3.08 -8.34
CA THR A 116 8.97 -4.23 -7.55
C THR A 116 10.40 -4.59 -7.94
N LEU A 117 10.70 -4.66 -9.24
CA LEU A 117 12.07 -4.87 -9.75
C LEU A 117 13.02 -3.77 -9.28
N TYR A 118 12.58 -2.51 -9.28
CA TYR A 118 13.38 -1.41 -8.74
C TYR A 118 13.69 -1.62 -7.25
N LYS A 119 12.70 -2.00 -6.43
CA LYS A 119 12.95 -2.28 -5.00
C LYS A 119 13.95 -3.43 -4.82
N LEU A 120 13.83 -4.51 -5.59
CA LEU A 120 14.81 -5.60 -5.60
C LEU A 120 16.22 -5.09 -5.95
N SER A 121 16.34 -4.22 -6.96
CA SER A 121 17.65 -3.64 -7.37
C SER A 121 18.29 -2.72 -6.32
N THR A 122 17.54 -2.33 -5.30
CA THR A 122 18.01 -1.41 -4.24
C THR A 122 18.41 -2.15 -2.97
N LEU A 123 18.20 -3.46 -2.90
CA LEU A 123 18.56 -4.26 -1.74
C LEU A 123 20.07 -4.38 -1.62
N ASP A 124 20.60 -4.28 -0.41
CA ASP A 124 21.98 -4.69 -0.13
C ASP A 124 22.14 -6.22 -0.15
N ASP A 125 23.35 -6.73 0.07
CA ASP A 125 23.64 -8.17 -0.02
C ASP A 125 22.92 -8.98 1.07
N GLU A 126 22.78 -8.44 2.29
CA GLU A 126 22.12 -9.13 3.40
C GLU A 126 20.60 -9.16 3.20
N GLU A 127 20.03 -8.04 2.76
CA GLU A 127 18.63 -7.93 2.36
C GLU A 127 18.30 -8.85 1.18
N TRP A 128 19.20 -8.93 0.20
CA TRP A 128 19.04 -9.78 -0.97
C TRP A 128 19.00 -11.27 -0.61
N GLU A 129 19.93 -11.75 0.23
CA GLU A 129 19.95 -13.16 0.67
C GLU A 129 18.65 -13.58 1.35
N LYS A 130 17.96 -12.67 2.05
CA LYS A 130 16.65 -12.92 2.67
C LYS A 130 15.53 -13.01 1.64
N VAL A 131 15.56 -12.13 0.64
CA VAL A 131 14.46 -11.96 -0.32
C VAL A 131 14.57 -12.92 -1.51
N GLU A 132 15.78 -13.18 -2.00
CA GLU A 132 16.05 -13.97 -3.21
C GLU A 132 15.34 -15.33 -3.26
N PRO A 133 15.34 -16.15 -2.19
CA PRO A 133 14.68 -17.46 -2.20
C PRO A 133 13.16 -17.39 -2.41
N HIS A 134 12.57 -16.22 -2.19
CA HIS A 134 11.14 -15.98 -2.24
C HIS A 134 10.71 -15.24 -3.52
N ILE A 135 11.65 -14.84 -4.39
CA ILE A 135 11.33 -14.12 -5.62
C ILE A 135 10.46 -15.00 -6.52
N SER A 136 9.28 -14.48 -6.86
CA SER A 136 8.29 -15.16 -7.68
C SER A 136 7.55 -14.16 -8.60
N PRO A 137 6.80 -14.67 -9.60
CA PRO A 137 5.99 -13.82 -10.47
C PRO A 137 4.97 -12.96 -9.69
N ASP A 138 4.32 -13.54 -8.69
CA ASP A 138 3.30 -12.91 -7.88
C ASP A 138 3.85 -11.95 -6.82
N MET A 139 5.17 -11.87 -6.66
CA MET A 139 5.80 -10.96 -5.72
C MET A 139 5.46 -9.50 -6.03
N GLU A 140 4.94 -8.82 -5.01
CA GLU A 140 4.73 -7.38 -5.00
C GLU A 140 5.81 -6.70 -4.14
N ARG A 141 5.90 -5.37 -4.30
CA ARG A 141 6.81 -4.55 -3.49
C ARG A 141 6.58 -4.71 -1.99
N ARG A 142 5.34 -4.99 -1.57
CA ARG A 142 4.98 -5.24 -0.16
C ARG A 142 5.63 -6.50 0.40
N ASP A 143 5.76 -7.55 -0.43
CA ASP A 143 6.28 -8.85 0.01
C ASP A 143 7.78 -8.76 0.27
N ILE A 144 8.50 -7.99 -0.55
CA ILE A 144 9.91 -7.65 -0.30
C ILE A 144 10.05 -6.98 1.05
N THR A 145 9.24 -5.95 1.31
CA THR A 145 9.30 -5.20 2.56
C THR A 145 9.01 -6.11 3.77
N ARG A 146 8.04 -7.03 3.65
CA ARG A 146 7.73 -8.02 4.68
C ARG A 146 8.90 -8.97 4.96
N LEU A 147 9.49 -9.54 3.93
CA LEU A 147 10.63 -10.48 4.05
C LEU A 147 11.85 -9.85 4.74
N LEU A 148 12.07 -8.56 4.53
CA LEU A 148 13.13 -7.81 5.20
C LEU A 148 12.81 -7.52 6.68
N ARG A 149 11.52 -7.39 7.02
CA ARG A 149 11.04 -7.11 8.38
C ARG A 149 11.04 -8.34 9.29
N ASP A 150 10.78 -9.53 8.76
CA ASP A 150 10.69 -10.78 9.55
C ASP A 150 12.00 -11.14 10.28
N GLY A 151 13.12 -10.48 9.98
CA GLY A 151 14.39 -10.65 10.68
C GLY A 151 14.65 -9.72 11.88
N ASP A 152 13.89 -8.63 12.08
CA ASP A 152 14.37 -7.50 12.90
C ASP A 152 13.34 -6.80 13.84
N ARG A 153 12.24 -7.45 14.26
CA ARG A 153 11.40 -6.86 15.33
C ARG A 153 10.95 -7.84 16.40
N GLY A 154 11.06 -7.39 17.65
CA GLY A 154 10.28 -7.95 18.76
C GLY A 154 8.79 -7.86 18.42
N GLU A 155 8.06 -8.94 18.70
CA GLU A 155 6.63 -9.05 18.42
C GLU A 155 5.87 -7.87 19.06
N ALA A 156 5.05 -7.18 18.24
CA ALA A 156 4.03 -6.31 18.79
C ALA A 156 3.19 -7.11 19.80
N PRO A 157 2.76 -6.53 20.93
CA PRO A 157 1.99 -7.26 21.92
C PRO A 157 0.80 -7.93 21.24
N PRO A 158 0.48 -9.18 21.59
CA PRO A 158 -0.62 -9.89 20.97
C PRO A 158 -1.91 -9.09 21.17
N LEU A 159 -2.77 -9.10 20.14
CA LEU A 159 -4.08 -8.47 20.25
C LEU A 159 -4.85 -9.03 21.46
N PRO A 160 -5.63 -8.19 22.16
CA PRO A 160 -6.35 -8.60 23.34
C PRO A 160 -7.44 -9.59 22.96
N LYS A 161 -7.62 -10.63 23.79
CA LYS A 161 -8.64 -11.66 23.56
C LYS A 161 -10.03 -11.08 23.82
N GLY A 162 -10.95 -11.21 22.87
CA GLY A 162 -12.32 -10.74 23.00
C GLY A 162 -12.97 -10.48 21.65
N ILE A 163 -14.27 -10.19 21.65
CA ILE A 163 -15.02 -9.73 20.48
C ILE A 163 -15.59 -8.35 20.81
N TYR A 164 -15.03 -7.30 20.21
CA TYR A 164 -15.31 -5.92 20.56
C TYR A 164 -16.35 -5.31 19.64
N ARG A 165 -17.30 -4.57 20.23
CA ARG A 165 -18.30 -3.79 19.48
C ARG A 165 -17.80 -2.38 19.18
N VAL A 166 -16.88 -1.85 19.97
CA VAL A 166 -16.27 -0.53 19.76
C VAL A 166 -14.76 -0.68 19.71
N VAL A 167 -14.16 -0.23 18.61
CA VAL A 167 -12.72 -0.12 18.44
C VAL A 167 -12.33 1.34 18.36
N TYR A 168 -11.37 1.76 19.18
CA TYR A 168 -10.73 3.06 19.11
C TYR A 168 -9.24 2.85 18.85
N ALA A 169 -8.66 3.51 17.87
CA ALA A 169 -7.28 3.22 17.45
C ALA A 169 -6.51 4.49 17.10
N ASP A 170 -5.27 4.57 17.55
CA ASP A 170 -4.32 5.63 17.20
C ASP A 170 -3.02 5.05 16.64
N PRO A 171 -3.02 4.55 15.39
CA PRO A 171 -1.86 3.84 14.86
C PRO A 171 -0.59 4.68 14.83
N PRO A 172 0.59 4.07 15.10
CA PRO A 172 1.85 4.77 15.13
C PRO A 172 2.40 4.96 13.71
N TRP A 173 1.73 5.77 12.89
CA TRP A 173 2.04 5.95 11.47
C TRP A 173 3.52 6.28 11.18
N SER A 174 4.17 5.47 10.35
CA SER A 174 5.45 5.80 9.71
C SER A 174 5.24 6.78 8.55
N TYR A 175 6.07 7.84 8.48
CA TYR A 175 5.98 8.87 7.44
C TYR A 175 7.01 8.69 6.31
N GLY A 176 7.89 7.69 6.41
CA GLY A 176 8.88 7.36 5.38
C GLY A 176 9.86 8.50 5.06
N GLN A 177 9.99 9.47 5.95
CA GLN A 177 10.79 10.69 5.77
C GLN A 177 11.79 10.79 6.91
N SER A 178 12.92 10.10 6.79
CA SER A 178 14.13 10.46 7.53
C SER A 178 14.73 11.71 6.89
N VAL A 179 14.11 12.87 7.09
CA VAL A 179 14.77 14.14 6.76
C VAL A 179 15.68 14.45 7.95
N GLU A 180 17.00 14.49 7.74
CA GLU A 180 17.92 15.00 8.76
C GLU A 180 17.42 16.36 9.27
N GLY A 181 17.02 16.40 10.55
CA GLY A 181 16.56 17.61 11.22
C GLY A 181 15.05 17.90 11.21
N TYR A 182 14.18 17.00 10.71
CA TYR A 182 12.72 17.19 10.80
C TYR A 182 11.96 15.89 11.09
N GLY A 183 11.62 15.65 12.36
CA GLY A 183 10.69 14.59 12.77
C GLY A 183 10.58 14.48 14.30
N PRO A 184 9.39 14.65 14.92
CA PRO A 184 9.20 14.43 16.35
C PRO A 184 8.58 13.06 16.71
N ALA A 185 8.14 12.22 15.76
CA ALA A 185 7.44 10.96 16.09
C ALA A 185 8.40 9.77 16.25
N GLU A 186 9.40 9.63 15.38
CA GLU A 186 10.34 8.49 15.34
C GLU A 186 11.35 8.47 16.51
N PHE A 187 11.44 9.57 17.29
CA PHE A 187 12.34 9.67 18.45
C PHE A 187 11.71 9.20 19.78
N HIS A 188 10.42 8.85 19.81
CA HIS A 188 9.70 8.58 21.06
C HIS A 188 9.06 7.19 21.15
N TYR A 189 8.70 6.53 20.04
CA TYR A 189 8.15 5.16 20.01
C TYR A 189 8.34 4.52 18.62
N PRO A 190 8.39 3.18 18.51
CA PRO A 190 8.43 2.49 17.23
C PRO A 190 7.22 2.86 16.35
N THR A 191 7.46 3.20 15.09
CA THR A 191 6.40 3.43 14.09
C THR A 191 6.12 2.17 13.28
N MET A 192 4.90 2.11 12.73
CA MET A 192 4.43 1.05 11.84
C MET A 192 4.12 1.61 10.46
N ASP A 193 4.50 0.87 9.44
CA ASP A 193 4.06 1.19 8.09
C ASP A 193 2.57 0.84 7.93
N THR A 194 1.92 1.49 6.97
CA THR A 194 0.45 1.34 6.79
C THR A 194 0.07 -0.10 6.50
N GLU A 195 0.91 -0.81 5.77
CA GLU A 195 0.74 -2.23 5.47
C GLU A 195 0.73 -3.09 6.75
N ASP A 196 1.64 -2.85 7.69
CA ASP A 196 1.67 -3.61 8.95
C ASP A 196 0.41 -3.36 9.78
N ILE A 197 -0.08 -2.11 9.79
CA ILE A 197 -1.32 -1.74 10.48
C ILE A 197 -2.50 -2.47 9.83
N CYS A 198 -2.56 -2.53 8.49
CA CYS A 198 -3.60 -3.25 7.75
C CYS A 198 -3.59 -4.76 8.01
N GLU A 199 -2.41 -5.36 8.20
CA GLU A 199 -2.24 -6.80 8.41
C GLU A 199 -2.54 -7.27 9.83
N MET A 200 -2.74 -6.33 10.77
CA MET A 200 -3.18 -6.68 12.11
C MET A 200 -4.47 -7.49 12.06
N GLY A 201 -4.53 -8.54 12.88
CA GLY A 201 -5.71 -9.40 13.06
C GLY A 201 -6.88 -8.73 13.79
N VAL A 202 -7.15 -7.44 13.52
CA VAL A 202 -8.23 -6.69 14.14
C VAL A 202 -9.57 -7.26 13.73
N ARG A 203 -9.69 -7.76 12.49
CA ARG A 203 -10.93 -8.32 11.93
C ARG A 203 -11.47 -9.49 12.76
N GLU A 204 -10.58 -10.25 13.37
CA GLU A 204 -10.82 -11.46 14.15
C GLU A 204 -11.30 -11.16 15.57
N ILE A 205 -11.06 -9.95 16.07
CA ILE A 205 -11.43 -9.53 17.43
C ILE A 205 -12.62 -8.56 17.45
N VAL A 206 -13.32 -8.34 16.34
CA VAL A 206 -14.44 -7.39 16.27
C VAL A 206 -15.76 -8.09 15.94
N ALA A 207 -16.85 -7.60 16.55
CA ALA A 207 -18.20 -8.08 16.31
C ALA A 207 -18.67 -7.80 14.87
N ASP A 208 -19.67 -8.55 14.41
CA ASP A 208 -20.29 -8.36 13.08
C ASP A 208 -21.02 -7.00 12.94
N ASP A 209 -21.50 -6.46 14.05
CA ASP A 209 -22.07 -5.10 14.14
C ASP A 209 -21.23 -4.28 15.11
N ALA A 210 -20.25 -3.55 14.58
CA ALA A 210 -19.23 -2.85 15.35
C ALA A 210 -18.90 -1.47 14.77
N ALA A 211 -18.41 -0.57 15.63
CA ALA A 211 -17.95 0.76 15.25
C ALA A 211 -16.43 0.88 15.42
N LEU A 212 -15.78 1.53 14.46
CA LEU A 212 -14.37 1.88 14.46
C LEU A 212 -14.21 3.39 14.49
N PHE A 213 -13.38 3.85 15.43
CA PHE A 213 -12.91 5.21 15.60
C PHE A 213 -11.40 5.23 15.39
N LEU A 214 -10.95 5.64 14.20
CA LEU A 214 -9.55 5.56 13.79
C LEU A 214 -8.93 6.95 13.62
N TRP A 215 -7.90 7.26 14.41
CA TRP A 215 -7.15 8.50 14.22
C TRP A 215 -6.28 8.44 12.97
N THR A 216 -6.32 9.53 12.20
CA THR A 216 -5.39 9.79 11.11
C THR A 216 -5.00 11.25 11.05
N THR A 217 -3.79 11.52 10.61
CA THR A 217 -3.35 12.87 10.29
C THR A 217 -3.75 13.26 8.88
N SER A 218 -3.67 14.55 8.55
CA SER A 218 -4.00 15.06 7.22
C SER A 218 -3.19 14.39 6.08
N PRO A 219 -1.86 14.17 6.22
CA PRO A 219 -1.09 13.45 5.19
C PRO A 219 -1.41 11.95 5.09
N LYS A 220 -1.93 11.34 6.18
CA LYS A 220 -2.23 9.90 6.25
C LYS A 220 -3.68 9.56 5.98
N LEU A 221 -4.50 10.52 5.56
CA LEU A 221 -5.94 10.31 5.37
C LEU A 221 -6.25 9.15 4.41
N ARG A 222 -5.47 9.00 3.33
CA ARG A 222 -5.67 7.92 2.35
C ARG A 222 -5.31 6.56 2.96
N GLU A 223 -4.21 6.50 3.70
CA GLU A 223 -3.74 5.32 4.44
C GLU A 223 -4.72 4.92 5.54
N GLY A 224 -5.29 5.89 6.27
CA GLY A 224 -6.34 5.64 7.25
C GLY A 224 -7.58 4.98 6.64
N LEU A 225 -7.99 5.39 5.44
CA LEU A 225 -9.09 4.73 4.72
C LEU A 225 -8.72 3.30 4.28
N ALA A 226 -7.47 3.06 3.88
CA ALA A 226 -7.01 1.70 3.55
C ALA A 226 -7.04 0.78 4.77
N VAL A 227 -6.67 1.28 5.96
CA VAL A 227 -6.77 0.53 7.23
C VAL A 227 -8.22 0.22 7.58
N VAL A 228 -9.13 1.18 7.41
CA VAL A 228 -10.59 0.97 7.60
C VAL A 228 -11.08 -0.21 6.75
N ASP A 229 -10.72 -0.24 5.46
CA ASP A 229 -11.12 -1.30 4.55
C ASP A 229 -10.48 -2.65 4.92
N ALA A 230 -9.17 -2.65 5.24
CA ALA A 230 -8.43 -3.87 5.62
C ALA A 230 -8.99 -4.53 6.89
N TRP A 231 -9.37 -3.74 7.88
CA TRP A 231 -10.00 -4.22 9.11
C TRP A 231 -11.48 -4.61 8.92
N GLY A 232 -12.02 -4.52 7.71
CA GLY A 232 -13.37 -4.95 7.38
C GLY A 232 -14.46 -4.01 7.89
N PHE A 233 -14.20 -2.71 7.93
CA PHE A 233 -15.17 -1.66 8.22
C PHE A 233 -15.49 -0.87 6.95
N SER A 234 -16.57 -0.08 6.98
CA SER A 234 -16.93 0.86 5.92
C SER A 234 -16.98 2.27 6.50
N TYR A 235 -16.21 3.19 5.91
CA TYR A 235 -16.19 4.60 6.32
C TYR A 235 -17.58 5.25 6.22
N LYS A 236 -17.94 6.08 7.22
CA LYS A 236 -19.23 6.77 7.33
C LYS A 236 -19.09 8.28 7.48
N ALA A 237 -18.25 8.72 8.41
CA ALA A 237 -18.12 10.12 8.78
C ALA A 237 -16.75 10.36 9.45
N SER A 238 -16.47 11.60 9.82
CA SER A 238 -15.30 11.91 10.63
C SER A 238 -15.59 13.04 11.62
N PHE A 239 -14.87 13.01 12.75
CA PHE A 239 -14.65 14.19 13.56
C PHE A 239 -13.32 14.84 13.18
N VAL A 240 -13.23 16.15 13.39
CA VAL A 240 -12.02 16.94 13.25
C VAL A 240 -11.62 17.44 14.63
N TRP A 241 -10.43 17.04 15.09
CA TRP A 241 -9.82 17.66 16.24
C TRP A 241 -9.04 18.89 15.79
N ASP A 242 -9.54 20.08 16.12
CA ASP A 242 -8.82 21.34 15.95
C ASP A 242 -7.92 21.58 17.16
N LYS A 243 -6.59 21.50 16.96
CA LYS A 243 -5.58 21.57 18.03
C LYS A 243 -5.34 22.98 18.54
N VAL A 244 -6.06 23.98 18.02
CA VAL A 244 -5.93 25.43 18.29
C VAL A 244 -4.61 26.02 17.77
N ARG A 245 -3.46 25.40 18.09
CA ARG A 245 -2.14 25.78 17.59
C ARG A 245 -1.77 24.99 16.34
N HIS A 246 -1.17 25.67 15.38
CA HIS A 246 -0.69 25.02 14.16
C HIS A 246 0.57 24.19 14.38
N ASN A 247 0.77 23.19 13.53
CA ASN A 247 2.07 22.59 13.24
C ASN A 247 2.51 22.97 11.83
N TYR A 248 3.81 22.81 11.57
CA TYR A 248 4.35 22.92 10.22
C TYR A 248 3.85 21.76 9.37
N GLY A 249 3.32 22.08 8.19
CA GLY A 249 3.07 21.13 7.12
C GLY A 249 3.76 21.61 5.84
N HIS A 250 4.05 20.68 4.93
CA HIS A 250 4.77 20.99 3.69
C HIS A 250 3.97 21.88 2.72
N TYR A 251 2.64 21.77 2.75
CA TYR A 251 1.74 22.47 1.81
C TYR A 251 0.85 23.51 2.48
N ASN A 252 0.53 23.32 3.76
CA ASN A 252 -0.35 24.19 4.54
C ASN A 252 0.00 24.11 6.04
N SER A 253 -0.49 25.08 6.79
CA SER A 253 -0.40 25.10 8.25
C SER A 253 -1.39 24.09 8.84
N VAL A 254 -0.90 22.91 9.22
CA VAL A 254 -1.75 21.81 9.68
C VAL A 254 -2.04 21.97 11.17
N ARG A 255 -3.30 22.29 11.50
CA ARG A 255 -3.77 22.44 12.88
C ARG A 255 -4.72 21.34 13.35
N HIS A 256 -5.05 20.38 12.49
CA HIS A 256 -6.08 19.39 12.79
C HIS A 256 -5.63 17.95 12.56
N GLU A 257 -6.34 17.04 13.23
CA GLU A 257 -6.35 15.59 12.93
C GLU A 257 -7.77 15.13 12.70
N PHE A 258 -7.92 14.00 12.01
CA PHE A 258 -9.20 13.36 11.77
C PHE A 258 -9.36 12.17 12.70
N LEU A 259 -10.56 12.01 13.25
CA LEU A 259 -11.03 10.76 13.82
C LEU A 259 -12.06 10.19 12.85
N LEU A 260 -11.65 9.19 12.06
CA LEU A 260 -12.54 8.51 11.12
C LEU A 260 -13.54 7.66 11.89
N VAL A 261 -14.81 7.72 11.47
CA VAL A 261 -15.91 6.90 11.98
C VAL A 261 -16.30 5.93 10.88
N ALA A 262 -16.15 4.64 11.16
CA ALA A 262 -16.47 3.57 10.26
C ALA A 262 -17.29 2.50 10.98
N THR A 263 -18.08 1.72 10.24
CA THR A 263 -18.89 0.64 10.83
C THR A 263 -18.71 -0.66 10.07
N ARG A 264 -18.77 -1.77 10.81
CA ARG A 264 -19.12 -3.08 10.29
C ARG A 264 -20.59 -3.31 10.64
N GLY A 265 -21.35 -3.83 9.69
CA GLY A 265 -22.80 -3.84 9.81
C GLY A 265 -23.38 -2.42 9.83
N SER A 266 -24.45 -2.23 10.59
CA SER A 266 -25.14 -0.94 10.72
C SER A 266 -24.54 -0.05 11.82
N CYS A 267 -24.08 -0.66 12.92
CA CYS A 267 -23.58 -0.12 14.17
C CYS A 267 -23.69 1.41 14.33
N THR A 268 -24.94 1.92 14.32
CA THR A 268 -25.20 3.33 14.61
C THR A 268 -25.08 3.58 16.12
N PRO A 269 -24.83 4.82 16.57
CA PRO A 269 -24.84 5.15 17.99
C PRO A 269 -26.10 4.66 18.71
N ASP A 270 -25.95 4.16 19.94
CA ASP A 270 -27.04 3.70 20.80
C ASP A 270 -27.88 4.87 21.33
N ARG A 271 -27.24 6.04 21.46
CA ARG A 271 -27.89 7.27 21.89
C ARG A 271 -28.07 8.23 20.70
N PRO A 272 -29.23 8.87 20.55
CA PRO A 272 -29.50 9.78 19.44
C PRO A 272 -28.85 11.17 19.60
N LYS A 273 -27.78 11.26 20.41
CA LYS A 273 -27.05 12.51 20.63
C LYS A 273 -26.10 12.77 19.47
N LEU A 274 -26.11 14.00 18.96
CA LEU A 274 -25.19 14.44 17.93
C LEU A 274 -24.19 15.42 18.56
N TYR A 275 -22.91 15.06 18.49
CA TYR A 275 -21.82 15.96 18.83
C TYR A 275 -21.38 16.75 17.61
N ASP A 276 -20.87 17.96 17.83
CA ASP A 276 -20.29 18.76 16.76
C ASP A 276 -19.12 18.02 16.11
N SER A 277 -19.10 18.00 14.76
CA SER A 277 -18.08 17.29 14.00
C SER A 277 -16.70 17.95 14.07
N VAL A 278 -16.61 19.17 14.61
CA VAL A 278 -15.34 19.89 14.84
C VAL A 278 -15.23 20.19 16.33
N VAL A 279 -14.17 19.66 16.95
CA VAL A 279 -13.91 19.82 18.38
C VAL A 279 -12.59 20.55 18.54
N SER A 280 -12.64 21.76 19.11
CA SER A 280 -11.44 22.55 19.40
C SER A 280 -10.94 22.26 20.81
N GLU A 281 -9.79 21.59 20.91
CA GLU A 281 -9.13 21.30 22.18
C GLU A 281 -7.62 21.45 22.01
N GLU A 282 -6.97 22.23 22.87
CA GLU A 282 -5.54 22.51 22.73
C GLU A 282 -4.72 21.25 23.00
N ARG A 283 -3.78 20.91 22.09
CA ARG A 283 -2.88 19.77 22.27
C ARG A 283 -2.03 19.96 23.53
N THR A 284 -1.95 18.92 24.33
CA THR A 284 -1.07 18.84 25.52
C THR A 284 0.29 18.23 25.13
N GLU A 285 0.75 17.18 25.83
CA GLU A 285 2.00 16.47 25.54
C GLU A 285 2.00 15.82 24.15
N HIS A 286 3.18 15.52 23.61
CA HIS A 286 3.34 15.03 22.24
C HIS A 286 2.51 13.77 21.98
N SER A 287 1.69 13.83 20.92
CA SER A 287 0.89 12.70 20.40
C SER A 287 -0.24 12.18 21.30
N ARG A 288 -0.45 12.75 22.51
CA ARG A 288 -1.58 12.40 23.38
C ARG A 288 -2.90 12.90 22.79
N LYS A 289 -3.85 11.99 22.58
CA LYS A 289 -5.20 12.32 22.10
C LYS A 289 -6.07 12.85 23.24
N PRO A 290 -7.02 13.76 22.98
CA PRO A 290 -7.87 14.30 24.03
C PRO A 290 -8.82 13.25 24.60
N ARG A 291 -8.98 13.25 25.93
CA ARG A 291 -9.89 12.34 26.64
C ARG A 291 -11.35 12.51 26.19
N LEU A 292 -11.70 13.73 25.79
CA LEU A 292 -13.03 14.10 25.32
C LEU A 292 -13.55 13.17 24.21
N PHE A 293 -12.71 12.76 23.25
CA PHE A 293 -13.15 11.87 22.18
C PHE A 293 -13.54 10.48 22.71
N ARG A 294 -12.80 9.95 23.68
CA ARG A 294 -13.14 8.68 24.33
C ARG A 294 -14.46 8.81 25.11
N GLU A 295 -14.66 9.92 25.82
CA GLU A 295 -15.91 10.22 26.55
C GLU A 295 -17.12 10.36 25.61
N MET A 296 -16.93 10.97 24.43
CA MET A 296 -17.95 11.03 23.38
C MET A 296 -18.34 9.64 22.88
N ILE A 297 -17.34 8.78 22.62
CA ILE A 297 -17.58 7.39 22.19
C ILE A 297 -18.28 6.60 23.31
N ASP A 298 -17.92 6.83 24.57
CA ASP A 298 -18.59 6.27 25.75
C ASP A 298 -20.06 6.64 25.78
N ASP A 299 -20.41 7.92 25.68
CA ASP A 299 -21.81 8.35 25.65
C ASP A 299 -22.58 7.78 24.44
N LEU A 300 -21.99 7.80 23.25
CA LEU A 300 -22.64 7.36 22.01
C LEU A 300 -22.96 5.85 21.99
N TYR A 301 -22.07 5.00 22.51
CA TYR A 301 -22.21 3.54 22.48
C TYR A 301 -22.58 2.94 23.85
N SER A 302 -23.40 3.66 24.62
CA SER A 302 -23.92 3.22 25.92
C SER A 302 -25.41 2.88 25.81
N PRO A 303 -25.74 1.64 25.38
CA PRO A 303 -27.12 1.18 25.25
C PRO A 303 -27.78 1.14 26.65
N PRO A 304 -29.07 1.51 26.75
CA PRO A 304 -29.76 1.60 28.04
C PRO A 304 -29.94 0.25 28.73
N ASP A 305 -29.98 -0.83 27.94
CA ASP A 305 -30.34 -2.18 28.41
C ASP A 305 -29.15 -3.12 28.62
N LEU A 306 -27.91 -2.68 28.31
CA LEU A 306 -26.70 -3.47 28.61
C LEU A 306 -25.86 -2.76 29.67
N PRO A 307 -25.36 -3.50 30.66
CA PRO A 307 -24.55 -2.94 31.75
C PRO A 307 -23.17 -2.46 31.27
N SER A 308 -22.63 -3.07 30.20
CA SER A 308 -21.37 -2.67 29.57
C SER A 308 -21.36 -3.07 28.09
N VAL A 309 -20.50 -2.40 27.33
CA VAL A 309 -20.19 -2.74 25.94
C VAL A 309 -18.71 -3.07 25.89
N ASP A 310 -18.32 -4.16 25.24
CA ASP A 310 -16.91 -4.51 25.08
C ASP A 310 -16.24 -3.53 24.11
N ARG A 311 -15.21 -2.84 24.61
CA ARG A 311 -14.45 -1.82 23.89
C ARG A 311 -12.96 -2.08 23.98
N VAL A 312 -12.26 -1.80 22.89
CA VAL A 312 -10.79 -1.91 22.83
C VAL A 312 -10.17 -0.63 22.31
N GLU A 313 -9.12 -0.18 22.98
CA GLU A 313 -8.21 0.85 22.49
C GLU A 313 -6.93 0.19 21.96
N LEU A 314 -6.71 0.27 20.66
CA LEU A 314 -5.50 -0.20 19.97
C LEU A 314 -4.47 0.93 19.91
N PHE A 315 -3.21 0.59 20.18
CA PHE A 315 -2.11 1.54 20.34
C PHE A 315 -2.35 2.54 21.49
N ALA A 316 -3.00 2.06 22.54
CA ALA A 316 -3.28 2.82 23.75
C ALA A 316 -1.98 3.29 24.42
N ARG A 317 -2.03 4.51 24.97
CA ARG A 317 -0.91 5.10 25.71
C ARG A 317 -1.39 5.62 27.05
N GLY A 318 -0.72 5.17 28.12
CA GLY A 318 -1.04 5.55 29.50
C GLY A 318 -2.28 4.85 30.06
N GLU A 319 -2.86 5.46 31.11
CA GLU A 319 -3.99 4.87 31.84
C GLU A 319 -5.29 4.87 31.02
N LEU A 320 -5.93 3.70 30.99
CA LEU A 320 -7.25 3.48 30.42
C LEU A 320 -8.32 3.41 31.51
N PRO A 321 -9.56 3.83 31.23
CA PRO A 321 -10.70 3.56 32.11
C PRO A 321 -10.90 2.05 32.27
N GLU A 322 -11.42 1.61 33.44
CA GLU A 322 -11.62 0.19 33.75
C GLU A 322 -12.48 -0.55 32.70
N HIS A 323 -13.38 0.15 32.01
CA HIS A 323 -14.27 -0.42 30.98
C HIS A 323 -13.67 -0.47 29.57
N TRP A 324 -12.39 -0.14 29.40
CA TRP A 324 -11.66 -0.25 28.12
C TRP A 324 -10.56 -1.30 28.22
N HIS A 325 -10.53 -2.22 27.27
CA HIS A 325 -9.37 -3.10 27.09
C HIS A 325 -8.28 -2.36 26.32
N GLY A 326 -7.04 -2.44 26.80
CA GLY A 326 -5.88 -1.79 26.20
C GLY A 326 -5.00 -2.73 25.39
N HIS A 327 -4.49 -2.23 24.28
CA HIS A 327 -3.42 -2.85 23.49
C HIS A 327 -2.42 -1.77 23.10
N GLY A 328 -1.13 -1.97 23.40
CA GLY A 328 -0.07 -1.03 23.05
C GLY A 328 1.20 -1.23 23.87
N ASP A 329 2.32 -0.75 23.35
CA ASP A 329 3.65 -0.91 23.97
C ASP A 329 3.82 -0.10 25.28
N GLU A 330 2.93 0.87 25.52
CA GLU A 330 2.97 1.79 26.66
C GLU A 330 1.76 1.63 27.61
N VAL A 331 1.07 0.49 27.55
CA VAL A 331 -0.01 0.16 28.49
C VAL A 331 0.63 -0.48 29.73
N ALA A 332 0.39 0.08 30.92
CA ALA A 332 0.82 -0.54 32.18
C ALA A 332 0.08 -1.88 32.37
N ALA A 333 0.84 -2.92 32.73
CA ALA A 333 0.34 -4.29 32.92
C ALA A 333 -0.71 -4.42 34.04
#